data_AF-A0A3N5W6U7-F1
#
_entry.id   AF-A0A3N5W6U7-F1
#
_cell.length_a   1.000
_cell.length_b   1.000
_cell.length_c   1.000
_cell.angle_alpha   90.00
_cell.angle_beta   90.00
_cell.angle_gamma   90.00
#
_symmetry.space_group_name_H-M   'P 1'
#
loop_
_entity.id
_entity.type
_entity.pdbx_description
1 polymer ?
#
loop_
_entity_poly.entity_id
_entity_poly.type
_entity_poly.pdbx_seq_one_letter_code
_entity_poly.pdbx_strand_id
1 'polypeptide(L)'
;MATAVLDLDLASPLDVVPFPDRYDAAHVVVRFRGRPVGAAVLPAAVVRGGGPILLEALERAGGDPLRRARALEWIGWEPLRPLDRPAGPASICVPTRNRPDDLARCLAAIRRMPDDGQEVLVVDSASDGDASEKVARGFPGVRYFREERPGLDRARNRGLREARMPIVAFTDDDAMPEPFWLRALERAFDDRLVLAATGLTLPL
;
A
#
# COMPACT_ATOMS: atom_id res chain seq x y z
N MET A 1 -11.52 -12.25 -18.15
CA MET A 1 -12.65 -12.06 -17.23
C MET A 1 -12.44 -10.73 -16.52
N ALA A 2 -13.37 -9.79 -16.67
CA ALA A 2 -13.18 -8.46 -16.08
C ALA A 2 -13.30 -8.57 -14.56
N THR A 3 -12.27 -8.15 -13.83
CA THR A 3 -12.20 -8.28 -12.37
C THR A 3 -12.13 -6.88 -11.75
N ALA A 4 -13.03 -6.58 -10.81
CA ALA A 4 -12.94 -5.37 -10.00
C ALA A 4 -11.97 -5.60 -8.84
N VAL A 5 -11.39 -4.53 -8.30
CA VAL A 5 -10.73 -4.58 -6.99
C VAL A 5 -11.66 -3.95 -5.97
N LEU A 6 -11.84 -4.62 -4.83
CA LEU A 6 -12.64 -4.14 -3.71
C LEU A 6 -11.79 -4.16 -2.45
N ASP A 7 -11.99 -3.19 -1.58
CA ASP A 7 -11.40 -3.12 -0.25
C ASP A 7 -12.53 -3.12 0.78
N LEU A 8 -12.70 -4.24 1.51
CA LEU A 8 -13.81 -4.47 2.43
C LEU A 8 -13.30 -4.69 3.86
N ASP A 9 -13.83 -3.92 4.81
CA ASP A 9 -13.55 -4.11 6.23
C ASP A 9 -14.65 -4.94 6.89
N LEU A 10 -14.30 -6.09 7.46
CA LEU A 10 -15.22 -6.96 8.20
C LEU A 10 -15.81 -6.31 9.46
N ALA A 11 -15.21 -5.21 9.95
CA ALA A 11 -15.79 -4.42 11.04
C ALA A 11 -16.91 -3.47 10.56
N SER A 12 -17.13 -3.36 9.24
CA SER A 12 -18.21 -2.56 8.64
C SER A 12 -19.35 -3.47 8.14
N PRO A 13 -20.59 -2.94 8.03
CA PRO A 13 -21.71 -3.69 7.45
C PRO A 13 -21.40 -4.13 6.01
N LEU A 14 -21.66 -5.41 5.71
CA LEU A 14 -21.45 -6.01 4.37
C LEU A 14 -22.76 -6.31 3.63
N ASP A 15 -23.89 -5.78 4.09
CA ASP A 15 -25.22 -6.10 3.57
C ASP A 15 -25.39 -5.73 2.09
N VAL A 16 -24.82 -4.60 1.68
CA VAL A 16 -24.84 -4.14 0.29
C VAL A 16 -23.44 -3.66 -0.10
N VAL A 17 -22.79 -4.39 -0.98
CA VAL A 17 -21.49 -3.99 -1.55
C VAL A 17 -21.72 -3.46 -2.97
N PRO A 18 -21.48 -2.16 -3.22
CA PRO A 18 -21.56 -1.59 -4.56
C PRO A 18 -20.62 -2.34 -5.52
N PHE A 19 -21.19 -2.93 -6.57
CA PHE A 19 -20.43 -3.74 -7.51
C PHE A 19 -20.87 -3.49 -8.97
N PRO A 20 -20.01 -2.94 -9.84
CA PRO A 20 -20.40 -2.59 -11.21
C PRO A 20 -20.73 -3.80 -12.10
N ASP A 21 -21.74 -3.65 -12.96
CA ASP A 21 -22.23 -4.69 -13.90
C ASP A 21 -21.22 -5.14 -14.96
N ARG A 22 -20.17 -4.37 -15.18
CA ARG A 22 -19.11 -4.69 -16.16
C ARG A 22 -18.10 -5.74 -15.68
N TYR A 23 -18.18 -6.19 -14.43
CA TYR A 23 -17.22 -7.13 -13.84
C TYR A 23 -17.87 -8.46 -13.49
N ASP A 24 -17.15 -9.55 -13.72
CA ASP A 24 -17.61 -10.92 -13.47
C ASP A 24 -17.08 -11.49 -12.14
N ALA A 25 -16.04 -10.85 -11.58
CA ALA A 25 -15.49 -11.16 -10.26
C ALA A 25 -14.88 -9.93 -9.58
N ALA A 26 -14.58 -10.08 -8.30
CA ALA A 26 -13.81 -9.14 -7.51
C ALA A 26 -12.55 -9.81 -6.97
N HIS A 27 -11.41 -9.13 -7.03
CA HIS A 27 -10.32 -9.35 -6.10
C HIS A 27 -10.58 -8.48 -4.87
N VAL A 28 -10.95 -9.12 -3.76
CA VAL A 28 -11.33 -8.47 -2.52
C VAL A 28 -10.14 -8.47 -1.57
N VAL A 29 -9.64 -7.28 -1.23
CA VAL A 29 -8.78 -7.08 -0.07
C VAL A 29 -9.68 -7.08 1.16
N VAL A 30 -9.38 -7.98 2.10
CA VAL A 30 -10.16 -8.15 3.34
C VAL A 30 -9.42 -7.47 4.47
N ARG A 31 -10.09 -6.53 5.11
CA ARG A 31 -9.62 -5.82 6.29
C ARG A 31 -10.40 -6.22 7.53
N PHE A 32 -9.77 -5.98 8.67
CA PHE A 32 -10.43 -5.99 9.96
C PHE A 32 -9.94 -4.78 10.76
N ARG A 33 -10.85 -3.83 11.02
CA ARG A 33 -10.56 -2.57 11.70
C ARG A 33 -9.42 -1.79 11.03
N GLY A 34 -9.52 -1.64 9.71
CA GLY A 34 -8.56 -0.96 8.85
C GLY A 34 -7.30 -1.75 8.50
N ARG A 35 -7.04 -2.91 9.15
CA ARG A 35 -5.83 -3.71 8.90
C ARG A 35 -6.09 -4.77 7.83
N PRO A 36 -5.27 -4.89 6.78
CA PRO A 36 -5.38 -5.99 5.82
C PRO A 36 -5.08 -7.32 6.52
N VAL A 37 -6.01 -8.27 6.40
CA VAL A 37 -5.93 -9.60 7.01
C VAL A 37 -5.96 -10.74 5.99
N GLY A 38 -6.28 -10.45 4.73
CA GLY A 38 -6.25 -11.41 3.66
C GLY A 38 -6.76 -10.84 2.33
N ALA A 39 -6.80 -11.67 1.31
CA ALA A 39 -7.44 -11.36 0.05
C ALA A 39 -8.16 -12.59 -0.52
N ALA A 40 -9.18 -12.36 -1.33
CA ALA A 40 -9.98 -13.42 -1.95
C ALA A 40 -10.44 -13.00 -3.35
N VAL A 41 -10.45 -13.94 -4.30
CA VAL A 41 -11.14 -13.74 -5.59
C VAL A 41 -12.53 -14.33 -5.49
N LEU A 42 -13.56 -13.50 -5.61
CA LEU A 42 -14.95 -13.90 -5.48
C LEU A 42 -15.74 -13.63 -6.78
N PRO A 43 -16.65 -14.54 -7.19
CA PRO A 43 -17.57 -14.28 -8.30
C PRO A 43 -18.50 -13.10 -8.01
N ALA A 44 -18.89 -12.35 -9.04
CA ALA A 44 -19.80 -11.21 -8.93
C ALA A 44 -21.10 -11.55 -8.19
N ALA A 45 -21.66 -12.76 -8.41
CA ALA A 45 -22.88 -13.22 -7.75
C ALA A 45 -22.73 -13.29 -6.21
N VAL A 46 -21.55 -13.67 -5.72
CA VAL A 46 -21.26 -13.73 -4.28
C VAL A 46 -21.15 -12.33 -3.71
N VAL A 47 -20.42 -11.44 -4.38
CA VAL A 47 -20.24 -10.04 -3.95
C VAL A 47 -21.59 -9.31 -3.90
N ARG A 48 -22.43 -9.48 -4.93
CA ARG A 48 -23.76 -8.88 -5.00
C ARG A 48 -24.74 -9.45 -3.99
N GLY A 49 -24.55 -10.70 -3.58
CA GLY A 49 -25.37 -11.35 -2.56
C GLY A 49 -25.22 -10.69 -1.18
N GLY A 50 -24.08 -10.06 -0.91
CA GLY A 50 -23.81 -9.36 0.35
C GLY A 50 -23.96 -10.23 1.60
N GLY A 51 -23.96 -9.56 2.75
CA GLY A 51 -24.34 -10.12 4.04
C GLY A 51 -23.66 -11.45 4.39
N PRO A 52 -24.40 -12.45 4.90
CA PRO A 52 -23.84 -13.73 5.32
C PRO A 52 -23.16 -14.53 4.20
N ILE A 53 -23.66 -14.45 2.96
CA ILE A 53 -23.10 -15.18 1.81
C ILE A 53 -21.71 -14.66 1.49
N LEU A 54 -21.57 -13.33 1.44
CA LEU A 54 -20.29 -12.68 1.22
C LEU A 54 -19.32 -12.99 2.37
N LEU A 55 -19.77 -12.87 3.62
CA LEU A 55 -18.95 -13.15 4.79
C LEU A 55 -18.42 -14.59 4.79
N GLU A 56 -19.28 -15.58 4.56
CA GLU A 56 -18.88 -16.99 4.51
C GLU A 56 -17.89 -17.24 3.37
N ALA A 57 -18.09 -16.62 2.21
CA ALA A 57 -17.17 -16.74 1.10
C ALA A 57 -15.80 -16.12 1.40
N LEU A 58 -15.77 -14.96 2.06
CA LEU A 58 -14.53 -14.34 2.53
C LEU A 58 -13.83 -15.21 3.57
N GLU A 59 -14.55 -15.79 4.53
CA GLU A 59 -14.00 -16.70 5.56
C GLU A 59 -13.46 -18.02 4.99
N ARG A 60 -14.07 -18.54 3.92
CA ARG A 60 -13.58 -19.71 3.20
C ARG A 60 -12.35 -19.38 2.35
N ALA A 61 -12.36 -18.25 1.65
CA ALA A 61 -11.30 -17.89 0.70
C ALA A 61 -10.08 -17.23 1.38
N GLY A 62 -10.29 -16.43 2.43
CA GLY A 62 -9.26 -15.69 3.18
C GLY A 62 -8.39 -16.55 4.10
N GLY A 63 -8.68 -17.85 4.21
CA GLY A 63 -7.86 -18.83 4.91
C GLY A 63 -7.67 -18.59 6.41
N ASP A 64 -6.65 -19.23 6.97
CA ASP A 64 -6.29 -19.16 8.39
C ASP A 64 -6.05 -17.75 8.94
N PRO A 65 -5.42 -16.80 8.21
CA PRO A 65 -5.23 -15.43 8.71
C PRO A 65 -6.54 -14.73 9.08
N LEU A 66 -7.59 -14.91 8.28
CA LEU A 66 -8.89 -14.30 8.52
C LEU A 66 -9.63 -14.95 9.69
N ARG A 67 -9.63 -16.29 9.74
CA ARG A 67 -10.20 -17.05 10.86
C ARG A 67 -9.51 -16.72 12.17
N ARG A 68 -8.18 -16.55 12.12
CA ARG A 68 -7.37 -16.16 13.26
C ARG A 68 -7.69 -14.74 13.73
N ALA A 69 -7.84 -13.76 12.83
CA ALA A 69 -8.27 -12.40 13.17
C ALA A 69 -9.62 -12.37 13.90
N ARG A 70 -10.64 -13.11 13.41
CA ARG A 70 -11.94 -13.20 14.09
C ARG A 70 -11.89 -13.98 15.41
N ALA A 71 -11.13 -15.07 15.46
CA ALA A 71 -10.94 -15.81 16.71
C ALA A 71 -10.29 -14.93 17.79
N LEU A 72 -9.33 -14.08 17.40
CA LEU A 72 -8.64 -13.14 18.28
C LEU A 72 -9.58 -12.03 18.77
N GLU A 73 -10.47 -11.53 17.91
CA GLU A 73 -11.58 -10.67 18.34
C GLU A 73 -12.49 -11.36 19.36
N TRP A 74 -12.92 -12.61 19.08
CA TRP A 74 -13.85 -13.33 19.93
C TRP A 74 -13.31 -13.56 21.35
N ILE A 75 -12.01 -13.82 21.48
CA ILE A 75 -11.37 -14.01 22.78
C ILE A 75 -10.88 -12.69 23.42
N GLY A 76 -11.17 -11.53 22.80
CA GLY A 76 -10.72 -10.22 23.28
C GLY A 76 -9.19 -10.06 23.29
N TRP A 77 -8.48 -10.89 22.54
CA TRP A 77 -7.04 -10.85 22.43
C TRP A 77 -6.69 -9.90 21.30
N GLU A 78 -6.14 -8.72 21.59
CA GLU A 78 -5.52 -7.87 20.57
C GLU A 78 -4.22 -8.53 20.09
N PRO A 79 -4.17 -9.13 18.88
CA PRO A 79 -2.96 -9.76 18.46
C PRO A 79 -2.11 -8.75 17.69
N LEU A 80 -0.80 -8.91 17.91
CA LEU A 80 0.31 -8.30 17.19
C LEU A 80 0.56 -6.85 17.61
N ARG A 81 1.68 -6.70 18.34
CA ARG A 81 2.25 -5.45 18.86
C ARG A 81 1.89 -4.28 17.95
N PRO A 82 1.24 -3.28 18.48
CA PRO A 82 0.64 -2.27 17.64
C PRO A 82 1.78 -1.53 16.92
N LEU A 83 1.58 -1.17 15.64
CA LEU A 83 2.55 -0.44 14.79
C LEU A 83 2.75 0.99 15.32
N ASP A 84 2.74 1.15 16.63
CA ASP A 84 2.70 2.40 17.36
C ASP A 84 4.10 2.87 17.70
N ARG A 85 5.08 1.94 17.69
CA ARG A 85 6.49 2.33 17.69
C ARG A 85 6.71 3.14 16.41
N PRO A 86 7.10 4.41 16.52
CA PRO A 86 7.50 5.20 15.37
C PRO A 86 8.51 4.43 14.53
N ALA A 87 8.43 4.60 13.21
CA ALA A 87 9.56 4.27 12.38
C ALA A 87 10.78 5.09 12.84
N GLY A 88 11.97 4.53 12.66
CA GLY A 88 13.18 5.31 12.60
C GLY A 88 13.21 6.20 11.36
N PRO A 89 14.26 7.02 11.22
CA PRO A 89 14.43 7.84 10.04
C PRO A 89 14.65 6.97 8.79
N ALA A 90 13.81 7.15 7.76
CA ALA A 90 13.93 6.49 6.47
C ALA A 90 13.69 7.45 5.29
N SER A 91 14.26 7.14 4.13
CA SER A 91 14.04 7.85 2.88
C SER A 91 13.06 7.06 2.03
N ILE A 92 11.87 7.59 1.77
CA ILE A 92 10.93 7.00 0.81
C ILE A 92 11.33 7.48 -0.57
N CYS A 93 11.58 6.56 -1.49
CA CYS A 93 11.97 6.88 -2.85
C CYS A 93 10.90 6.42 -3.85
N VAL A 94 10.37 7.36 -4.62
CA VAL A 94 9.34 7.15 -5.66
C VAL A 94 9.93 7.45 -7.04
N PRO A 95 10.38 6.43 -7.79
CA PRO A 95 10.71 6.57 -9.19
C PRO A 95 9.45 6.88 -10.00
N THR A 96 9.53 7.79 -10.96
CA THR A 96 8.39 8.11 -11.84
C THR A 96 8.84 8.38 -13.27
N ARG A 97 7.95 8.15 -14.25
CA ARG A 97 8.16 8.56 -15.64
C ARG A 97 6.84 8.72 -16.38
N ASN A 98 6.53 9.92 -16.86
CA ASN A 98 5.34 10.21 -17.68
C ASN A 98 4.00 9.78 -17.04
N ARG A 99 3.90 9.84 -15.70
CA ARG A 99 2.73 9.40 -14.93
C ARG A 99 2.36 10.39 -13.81
N PRO A 100 2.10 11.67 -14.15
CA PRO A 100 1.83 12.69 -13.13
C PRO A 100 0.60 12.37 -12.26
N ASP A 101 -0.44 11.77 -12.84
CA ASP A 101 -1.67 11.44 -12.10
C ASP A 101 -1.47 10.28 -11.12
N ASP A 102 -0.67 9.27 -11.49
CA ASP A 102 -0.34 8.16 -10.61
C ASP A 102 0.54 8.67 -9.46
N LEU A 103 1.59 9.42 -9.80
CA LEU A 103 2.47 10.07 -8.84
C LEU A 103 1.68 10.91 -7.82
N ALA A 104 0.69 11.68 -8.26
CA ALA A 104 -0.15 12.48 -7.38
C ALA A 104 -0.93 11.60 -6.38
N ARG A 105 -1.46 10.45 -6.82
CA ARG A 105 -2.16 9.49 -5.93
C ARG A 105 -1.19 8.83 -4.95
N CYS A 106 0.00 8.42 -5.40
CA CYS A 106 1.03 7.84 -4.56
C CYS A 106 1.50 8.83 -3.48
N LEU A 107 1.82 10.07 -3.84
CA LEU A 107 2.21 11.11 -2.90
C LEU A 107 1.08 11.46 -1.91
N ALA A 108 -0.18 11.45 -2.35
CA ALA A 108 -1.33 11.62 -1.46
C ALA A 108 -1.47 10.47 -0.44
N ALA A 109 -1.18 9.23 -0.84
CA ALA A 109 -1.15 8.09 0.07
C ALA A 109 0.00 8.21 1.08
N ILE A 110 1.21 8.53 0.62
CA ILE A 110 2.38 8.79 1.49
C ILE A 110 2.07 9.89 2.51
N ARG A 111 1.39 10.98 2.11
CA ARG A 111 1.02 12.09 3.00
C ARG A 111 0.08 11.70 4.15
N ARG A 112 -0.65 10.59 4.02
CA ARG A 112 -1.57 10.06 5.05
C ARG A 112 -0.87 9.18 6.09
N MET A 113 0.38 8.79 5.84
CA MET A 113 1.16 8.05 6.84
C MET A 113 1.50 8.94 8.04
N PRO A 114 1.70 8.37 9.24
CA PRO A 114 2.29 9.09 10.36
C PRO A 114 3.63 9.72 9.98
N ASP A 115 3.89 10.92 10.50
CA ASP A 115 5.19 11.57 10.37
C ASP A 115 6.13 11.05 11.47
N ASP A 116 7.01 10.14 11.10
CA ASP A 116 8.06 9.58 11.94
C ASP A 116 9.44 10.18 11.58
N GLY A 117 9.46 11.32 10.88
CA GLY A 117 10.70 11.96 10.43
C GLY A 117 11.26 11.39 9.13
N GLN A 118 10.46 10.63 8.37
CA GLN A 118 10.83 10.19 7.04
C GLN A 118 10.96 11.35 6.05
N GLU A 119 11.89 11.24 5.10
CA GLU A 119 11.93 12.12 3.94
C GLU A 119 11.32 11.44 2.71
N VAL A 120 10.82 12.23 1.77
CA VAL A 120 10.23 11.73 0.52
C VAL A 120 10.99 12.27 -0.67
N LEU A 121 11.50 11.37 -1.50
CA LEU A 121 12.25 11.65 -2.71
C LEU A 121 11.41 11.19 -3.92
N VAL A 122 11.19 12.09 -4.87
CA VAL A 122 10.67 11.75 -6.20
C VAL A 122 11.85 11.77 -7.16
N VAL A 123 12.04 10.67 -7.88
CA VAL A 123 13.09 10.56 -8.90
C VAL A 123 12.46 10.38 -10.27
N ASP A 124 12.44 11.44 -11.05
CA ASP A 124 11.97 11.44 -12.43
C ASP A 124 13.00 10.79 -13.36
N SER A 125 12.59 9.71 -14.02
CA SER A 125 13.38 8.93 -14.97
C SER A 125 13.21 9.47 -16.40
N ALA A 126 13.61 10.72 -16.62
CA ALA A 126 13.53 11.41 -17.91
C ALA A 126 12.10 11.46 -18.47
N SER A 127 11.15 12.00 -17.70
CA SER A 127 9.81 12.33 -18.19
C SER A 127 9.88 13.39 -19.29
N ASP A 128 8.90 13.35 -20.18
CA ASP A 128 8.63 14.36 -21.18
C ASP A 128 7.97 15.57 -20.49
N GLY A 129 8.59 16.75 -20.62
CA GLY A 129 8.10 17.98 -19.99
C GLY A 129 8.26 18.01 -18.46
N ASP A 130 7.41 18.81 -17.81
CA ASP A 130 7.54 19.21 -16.39
C ASP A 130 6.37 18.77 -15.49
N ALA A 131 5.46 17.94 -16.00
CA ALA A 131 4.23 17.58 -15.29
C ALA A 131 4.51 16.86 -13.96
N SER A 132 5.43 15.88 -13.96
CA SER A 132 5.84 15.15 -12.74
C SER A 132 6.51 16.07 -11.73
N GLU A 133 7.32 17.04 -12.17
CA GLU A 133 7.95 18.03 -11.31
C GLU A 133 6.90 18.94 -10.65
N LYS A 134 5.92 19.42 -11.41
CA LYS A 134 4.82 20.24 -10.90
C LYS A 134 4.02 19.49 -9.82
N VAL A 135 3.73 18.21 -10.04
CA VAL A 135 3.06 17.36 -9.06
C VAL A 135 3.91 17.26 -7.78
N ALA A 136 5.19 16.89 -7.90
CA ALA A 136 6.07 16.74 -6.73
C ALA A 136 6.18 18.05 -5.92
N ARG A 137 6.30 19.21 -6.59
CA ARG A 137 6.35 20.53 -5.94
C ARG A 137 5.06 20.91 -5.22
N GLY A 138 3.93 20.29 -5.55
CA GLY A 138 2.66 20.47 -4.86
C GLY A 138 2.61 19.83 -3.47
N PHE A 139 3.56 18.95 -3.13
CA PHE A 139 3.62 18.26 -1.84
C PHE A 139 4.74 18.84 -0.96
N PRO A 140 4.42 19.53 0.15
CA PRO A 140 5.44 20.08 1.05
C PRO A 140 6.39 19.01 1.58
N GLY A 141 7.69 19.30 1.57
CA GLY A 141 8.73 18.39 2.07
C GLY A 141 9.20 17.34 1.06
N VAL A 142 8.56 17.20 -0.10
CA VAL A 142 9.03 16.32 -1.18
C VAL A 142 10.23 16.92 -1.89
N ARG A 143 11.31 16.14 -2.01
CA ARG A 143 12.51 16.48 -2.77
C ARG A 143 12.43 15.85 -4.17
N TYR A 144 12.55 16.66 -5.20
CA TYR A 144 12.50 16.19 -6.59
C TYR A 144 13.91 16.13 -7.21
N PHE A 145 14.20 15.02 -7.89
CA PHE A 145 15.42 14.82 -8.66
C PHE A 145 15.07 14.32 -10.05
N ARG A 146 15.81 14.79 -11.05
CA ARG A 146 15.72 14.27 -12.42
C ARG A 146 16.95 13.45 -12.76
N GLU A 147 16.73 12.24 -13.24
CA GLU A 147 17.71 11.40 -13.91
C GLU A 147 17.52 11.56 -15.43
N GLU A 148 18.56 12.03 -16.11
CA GLU A 148 18.46 12.40 -17.53
C GLU A 148 18.36 11.19 -18.46
N ARG A 149 18.73 10.00 -17.99
CA ARG A 149 18.65 8.76 -18.77
C ARG A 149 17.51 7.88 -18.25
N PRO A 150 16.59 7.44 -19.13
CA PRO A 150 15.50 6.59 -18.69
C PRO A 150 15.98 5.26 -18.13
N GLY A 151 15.31 4.77 -17.09
CA GLY A 151 15.50 3.44 -16.51
C GLY A 151 15.15 3.41 -15.02
N LEU A 152 14.30 2.47 -14.61
CA LEU A 152 13.87 2.30 -13.22
C LEU A 152 15.06 2.12 -12.27
N ASP A 153 16.03 1.29 -12.64
CA ASP A 153 17.22 1.06 -11.81
C ASP A 153 18.14 2.28 -11.76
N ARG A 154 18.15 3.12 -12.80
CA ARG A 154 18.89 4.39 -12.79
C ARG A 154 18.26 5.35 -11.80
N ALA A 155 16.94 5.47 -11.83
CA ALA A 155 16.18 6.28 -10.89
C ALA A 155 16.33 5.77 -9.45
N ARG A 156 16.25 4.46 -9.20
CA ARG A 156 16.50 3.86 -7.88
C ARG A 156 17.92 4.15 -7.39
N ASN A 157 18.93 3.97 -8.25
CA ASN A 157 20.32 4.28 -7.91
C ASN A 157 20.54 5.78 -7.65
N ARG A 158 19.86 6.67 -8.37
CA ARG A 158 19.87 8.11 -8.08
C ARG A 158 19.24 8.36 -6.71
N GLY A 159 18.09 7.76 -6.42
CA GLY A 159 17.44 7.79 -5.11
C GLY A 159 18.37 7.37 -3.96
N LEU A 160 19.10 6.27 -4.11
CA LEU A 160 20.09 5.81 -3.13
C LEU A 160 21.19 6.84 -2.85
N ARG A 161 21.64 7.59 -3.86
CA ARG A 161 22.68 8.63 -3.69
C ARG A 161 22.15 9.89 -3.01
N GLU A 162 20.87 10.20 -3.21
CA GLU A 162 20.23 11.41 -2.69
C GLU A 162 19.60 11.21 -1.30
N ALA A 163 19.35 9.94 -0.93
CA ALA A 163 18.86 9.54 0.37
C ALA A 163 19.82 9.94 1.49
N ARG A 164 19.25 10.47 2.57
CA ARG A 164 19.97 10.95 3.75
C ARG A 164 19.78 10.07 4.97
N MET A 165 18.88 9.09 4.88
CA MET A 165 18.53 8.22 6.00
C MET A 165 19.16 6.82 5.87
N PRO A 166 19.34 6.10 6.99
CA PRO A 166 19.95 4.76 6.99
C PRO A 166 19.15 3.70 6.21
N ILE A 167 17.83 3.87 6.10
CA ILE A 167 16.93 2.96 5.40
C ILE A 167 16.33 3.69 4.20
N VAL A 168 16.31 3.03 3.04
CA VAL A 168 15.63 3.52 1.84
C VAL A 168 14.47 2.59 1.50
N ALA A 169 13.25 3.11 1.52
CA ALA A 169 12.02 2.39 1.19
C ALA A 169 11.56 2.80 -0.21
N PHE A 170 11.64 1.88 -1.17
CA PHE A 170 11.14 2.12 -2.51
C PHE A 170 9.64 1.84 -2.60
N THR A 171 8.90 2.71 -3.28
CA THR A 171 7.53 2.45 -3.73
C THR A 171 7.36 2.99 -5.14
N ASP A 172 6.53 2.32 -5.95
CA ASP A 172 6.27 2.74 -7.31
C ASP A 172 5.27 3.92 -7.35
N ASP A 173 5.26 4.69 -8.43
CA ASP A 173 4.38 5.86 -8.60
C ASP A 173 2.91 5.49 -8.80
N ASP A 174 2.61 4.25 -9.14
CA ASP A 174 1.28 3.68 -9.27
C ASP A 174 0.82 2.89 -8.03
N ALA A 175 1.56 2.97 -6.93
CA ALA A 175 1.20 2.34 -5.65
C ALA A 175 0.54 3.31 -4.66
N MET A 176 -0.18 2.75 -3.69
CA MET A 176 -0.75 3.50 -2.56
C MET A 176 -0.25 2.88 -1.24
N PRO A 177 0.85 3.38 -0.66
CA PRO A 177 1.34 2.88 0.63
C PRO A 177 0.29 3.03 1.74
N GLU A 178 0.10 1.97 2.51
CA GLU A 178 -0.77 1.96 3.70
C GLU A 178 -0.23 2.88 4.80
N PRO A 179 -1.08 3.43 5.69
CA PRO A 179 -0.65 4.35 6.74
C PRO A 179 0.53 3.84 7.58
N PHE A 180 0.61 2.54 7.86
CA PHE A 180 1.68 1.95 8.67
C PHE A 180 2.70 1.14 7.87
N TRP A 181 2.74 1.32 6.54
CA TRP A 181 3.61 0.58 5.63
C TRP A 181 5.09 0.70 6.02
N LEU A 182 5.58 1.91 6.25
CA LEU A 182 6.98 2.15 6.60
C LEU A 182 7.35 1.51 7.95
N ARG A 183 6.52 1.71 8.98
CA ARG A 183 6.71 1.09 10.30
C ARG A 183 6.74 -0.44 10.22
N ALA A 184 5.94 -1.04 9.33
CA ALA A 184 5.91 -2.47 9.13
C ALA A 184 7.19 -2.99 8.46
N LEU A 185 7.70 -2.29 7.44
CA LEU A 185 8.97 -2.64 6.78
C LEU A 185 10.14 -2.55 7.75
N GLU A 186 10.22 -1.48 8.54
CA GLU A 186 11.36 -1.27 9.43
C GLU A 186 11.49 -2.29 10.56
N ARG A 187 10.38 -2.90 11.00
CA ARG A 187 10.43 -3.98 12.00
C ARG A 187 11.30 -5.15 11.58
N ALA A 188 11.40 -5.43 10.28
CA ALA A 188 12.26 -6.50 9.79
C ALA A 188 13.74 -6.24 10.14
N PHE A 189 14.15 -4.97 10.23
CA PHE A 189 15.51 -4.56 10.56
C PHE A 189 15.80 -4.55 12.08
N ASP A 190 14.82 -4.91 12.94
CA ASP A 190 15.11 -5.22 14.34
C ASP A 190 16.06 -6.44 14.46
N ASP A 191 16.05 -7.33 13.46
CA ASP A 191 17.10 -8.31 13.23
C ASP A 191 18.23 -7.70 12.39
N ARG A 192 19.41 -7.58 13.00
CA ARG A 192 20.61 -6.99 12.36
C ARG A 192 21.13 -7.79 11.17
N LEU A 193 20.67 -9.03 10.96
CA LEU A 193 21.03 -9.85 9.81
C LEU A 193 20.15 -9.57 8.58
N VAL A 194 19.06 -8.82 8.74
CA VAL A 194 18.17 -8.45 7.63
C VAL A 194 18.76 -7.27 6.86
N LEU A 195 19.02 -7.49 5.57
CA LEU A 195 19.53 -6.47 4.65
C LEU A 195 18.44 -5.85 3.78
N ALA A 196 17.33 -6.56 3.58
CA ALA A 196 16.20 -6.11 2.76
C ALA A 196 14.89 -6.71 3.29
N ALA A 197 13.82 -5.94 3.19
CA ALA A 197 12.47 -6.35 3.54
C ALA A 197 11.51 -5.97 2.41
N THR A 198 10.51 -6.82 2.17
CA THR A 198 9.42 -6.55 1.24
C THR A 198 8.09 -6.68 1.96
N GLY A 199 7.06 -6.06 1.39
CA GLY A 199 5.69 -6.12 1.90
C GLY A 199 4.77 -6.88 0.96
N LEU A 200 3.56 -7.12 1.44
CA LEU A 200 2.47 -7.61 0.61
C LEU A 200 2.05 -6.51 -0.37
N THR A 201 2.08 -6.81 -1.67
CA THR A 201 1.53 -5.95 -2.71
C THR A 201 0.18 -6.50 -3.15
N LEU A 202 -0.86 -5.69 -3.01
CA LEU A 202 -2.22 -6.02 -3.44
C LEU A 202 -2.59 -5.13 -4.63
N PRO A 203 -3.40 -5.62 -5.58
CA PRO A 203 -3.89 -4.80 -6.68
C PRO A 203 -4.75 -3.64 -6.14
N LEU A 204 -4.71 -2.51 -6.84
CA LEU A 204 -5.53 -1.32 -6.62
C LEU A 204 -6.78 -1.31 -7.51
#